data_AF-A0A3E0EAV2-F1
#
_entry.id   AF-A0A3E0EAV2-F1
#
_cell.length_a   1.000
_cell.length_b   1.000
_cell.length_c   1.000
_cell.angle_alpha   90.00
_cell.angle_beta   90.00
_cell.angle_gamma   90.00
#
_symmetry.space_group_name_H-M   'P 1'
#
loop_
_entity.id
_entity.type
_entity.pdbx_description
1 polymer ?
#
loop_
_entity_poly.entity_id
_entity_poly.type
_entity_poly.pdbx_seq_one_letter_code
_entity_poly.pdbx_strand_id
1 'polypeptide(L)'
;MTNTELIEFYENVEKVTPFTITRTVYDLTNDLDINLLRFLRRDFFHYHLLKIKAEVYRHSDVENKDIEYVFNTILNDDYHMYDMEHTIDFFCEYINVSFTDVLIDKTNAFFPVLNVLIDIAYSKLEKNQVGDKKLPLEVYDELIEDYNIPIVKRIIYLEKLGVIDFLKKQTPFNTSINSMANILGHIIDAKPSSIQPLLNPLLGNDLDNKNNPLNSAKNVMAVENYLLKIGYSLKKT
;
A
#
# COMPACT_ATOMS: atom_id res chain seq x y z
N MET A 1 29.09 2.16 -7.15
CA MET A 1 29.09 0.69 -7.17
C MET A 1 28.78 0.24 -8.59
N THR A 2 29.53 -0.73 -9.13
CA THR A 2 29.26 -1.38 -10.41
C THR A 2 28.10 -2.38 -10.26
N ASN A 3 27.47 -2.77 -11.37
CA ASN A 3 26.40 -3.78 -11.34
C ASN A 3 26.89 -5.12 -10.75
N THR A 4 28.14 -5.50 -11.01
CA THR A 4 28.75 -6.71 -10.46
C THR A 4 28.90 -6.67 -8.94
N GLU A 5 29.34 -5.54 -8.39
CA GLU A 5 29.46 -5.34 -6.94
C GLU A 5 28.08 -5.33 -6.24
N LEU A 6 27.05 -4.78 -6.89
CA LEU A 6 25.69 -4.77 -6.37
C LEU A 6 25.09 -6.19 -6.29
N ILE A 7 25.31 -6.98 -7.34
CA ILE A 7 24.93 -8.40 -7.37
C ILE A 7 25.66 -9.18 -6.27
N GLU A 8 26.97 -8.98 -6.12
CA GLU A 8 27.75 -9.64 -5.08
C GLU A 8 27.26 -9.29 -3.67
N PHE A 9 26.86 -8.03 -3.47
CA PHE A 9 26.21 -7.58 -2.25
C PHE A 9 24.88 -8.30 -2.00
N TYR A 10 23.99 -8.38 -3.00
CA TYR A 10 22.71 -9.09 -2.87
C TYR A 10 22.89 -10.58 -2.57
N GLU A 11 23.89 -11.21 -3.19
CA GLU A 11 24.21 -12.63 -3.01
C GLU A 11 24.78 -12.98 -1.64
N ASN A 12 25.32 -12.02 -0.90
CA ASN A 12 26.02 -12.28 0.36
C ASN A 12 25.51 -11.43 1.53
N VAL A 13 24.32 -10.83 1.40
CA VAL A 13 23.78 -9.89 2.39
C VAL A 13 23.65 -10.49 3.80
N GLU A 14 23.40 -11.80 3.91
CA GLU A 14 23.31 -12.57 5.15
C GLU A 14 24.67 -12.90 5.78
N LYS A 15 25.76 -12.81 5.01
CA LYS A 15 27.12 -13.09 5.47
C LYS A 15 27.86 -11.83 5.89
N VAL A 16 27.31 -10.66 5.59
CA VAL A 16 27.90 -9.36 5.94
C VAL A 16 27.26 -8.81 7.21
N THR A 17 28.03 -8.02 7.96
CA THR A 17 27.54 -7.45 9.22
C THR A 17 26.48 -6.37 8.95
N PRO A 18 25.54 -6.12 9.88
CA PRO A 18 24.58 -5.03 9.75
C PRO A 18 25.23 -3.65 9.53
N PHE A 19 26.41 -3.43 10.10
CA PHE A 19 27.20 -2.22 9.87
C PHE A 19 27.66 -2.09 8.41
N THR A 20 28.16 -3.19 7.83
CA THR A 20 28.56 -3.24 6.41
C THR A 20 27.37 -2.99 5.50
N ILE A 21 26.24 -3.66 5.76
CA ILE A 21 24.98 -3.44 5.02
C ILE A 21 24.59 -1.96 5.06
N THR A 22 24.58 -1.38 6.26
CA THR A 22 24.22 0.02 6.47
C THR A 22 25.08 0.94 5.62
N ARG A 23 26.41 0.81 5.72
CA ARG A 23 27.35 1.62 4.95
C ARG A 23 27.10 1.49 3.44
N THR A 24 26.94 0.27 2.94
CA THR A 24 26.65 0.04 1.51
C THR A 24 25.35 0.72 1.08
N VAL A 25 24.29 0.66 1.90
CA VAL A 25 23.02 1.34 1.60
C VAL A 25 23.21 2.87 1.55
N TYR A 26 23.95 3.45 2.50
CA TYR A 26 24.27 4.89 2.47
C TYR A 26 24.99 5.30 1.17
N ASP A 27 25.98 4.51 0.75
CA ASP A 27 26.76 4.75 -0.48
C ASP A 27 25.88 4.62 -1.74
N LEU A 28 24.95 3.67 -1.76
CA LEU A 28 24.05 3.42 -2.89
C LEU A 28 22.91 4.43 -3.02
N THR A 29 22.45 4.98 -1.90
CA THR A 29 21.24 5.81 -1.84
C THR A 29 21.54 7.29 -1.72
N ASN A 30 22.79 7.71 -1.92
CA ASN A 30 23.20 9.11 -1.83
C ASN A 30 22.71 9.78 -0.52
N ASP A 31 23.19 9.26 0.61
CA ASP A 31 22.82 9.70 1.97
C ASP A 31 21.33 9.49 2.34
N LEU A 32 20.80 8.33 1.99
CA LEU A 32 19.44 7.90 2.31
C LEU A 32 18.35 8.67 1.56
N ASP A 33 18.55 8.96 0.27
CA ASP A 33 17.46 9.41 -0.60
C ASP A 33 16.33 8.37 -0.59
N ILE A 34 15.12 8.82 -0.27
CA ILE A 34 13.99 7.93 -0.03
C ILE A 34 13.55 7.16 -1.29
N ASN A 35 13.70 7.78 -2.47
CA ASN A 35 13.36 7.12 -3.73
C ASN A 35 14.40 6.06 -4.06
N LEU A 36 15.69 6.34 -3.80
CA LEU A 36 16.76 5.36 -3.99
C LEU A 36 16.65 4.22 -2.97
N LEU A 37 16.24 4.48 -1.73
CA LEU A 37 15.96 3.43 -0.74
C LEU A 37 14.81 2.51 -1.17
N ARG A 38 13.71 3.08 -1.67
CA ARG A 38 12.58 2.33 -2.23
C ARG A 38 12.99 1.53 -3.46
N PHE A 39 13.78 2.15 -4.35
CA PHE A 39 14.33 1.48 -5.53
C PHE A 39 15.21 0.29 -5.12
N LEU A 40 16.12 0.47 -4.16
CA LEU A 40 17.03 -0.56 -3.68
C LEU A 40 16.27 -1.75 -3.07
N ARG A 41 15.22 -1.46 -2.28
CA ARG A 41 14.32 -2.47 -1.72
C ARG A 41 13.71 -3.35 -2.83
N ARG A 42 13.16 -2.70 -3.86
CA ARG A 42 12.51 -3.37 -4.99
C ARG A 42 13.52 -4.17 -5.81
N ASP A 43 14.65 -3.56 -6.13
CA ASP A 43 15.68 -4.15 -6.97
C ASP A 43 16.28 -5.41 -6.33
N PHE A 44 16.55 -5.37 -5.03
CA PHE A 44 16.96 -6.55 -4.25
C PHE A 44 15.92 -7.67 -4.31
N PHE A 45 14.64 -7.35 -4.10
CA PHE A 45 13.57 -8.35 -4.10
C PHE A 45 13.37 -8.97 -5.49
N HIS A 46 13.32 -8.15 -6.53
CA HIS A 46 13.23 -8.60 -7.93
C HIS A 46 14.41 -9.50 -8.31
N TYR A 47 15.62 -9.15 -7.90
CA TYR A 47 16.81 -9.95 -8.18
C TYR A 47 16.67 -11.39 -7.65
N HIS A 48 16.33 -11.54 -6.37
CA HIS A 48 16.19 -12.88 -5.77
C HIS A 48 14.96 -13.63 -6.29
N LEU A 49 13.87 -12.92 -6.56
CA LEU A 49 12.67 -13.51 -7.15
C LEU A 49 12.97 -14.10 -8.55
N LEU A 50 13.71 -13.37 -9.40
CA LEU A 50 14.14 -13.87 -10.71
C LEU A 50 15.08 -15.09 -10.60
N LYS A 51 15.91 -15.16 -9.56
CA LYS A 51 16.72 -16.37 -9.30
C LYS A 51 15.85 -17.57 -8.94
N ILE A 52 14.83 -17.37 -8.11
CA ILE A 52 13.89 -18.44 -7.79
C ILE A 52 13.15 -18.88 -9.05
N LYS A 53 12.73 -17.95 -9.90
CA LYS A 53 12.13 -18.26 -11.21
C LYS A 53 13.00 -19.24 -12.00
N ALA A 54 14.28 -18.92 -12.13
CA ALA A 54 15.24 -19.75 -12.85
C ALA A 54 15.41 -21.15 -12.22
N GLU A 55 15.47 -21.22 -10.89
CA GLU A 55 15.67 -22.50 -10.20
C GLU A 55 14.41 -23.38 -10.22
N VAL A 56 13.22 -22.78 -10.08
CA VAL A 56 11.94 -23.48 -10.28
C VAL A 56 11.89 -24.08 -11.68
N TYR A 57 12.21 -23.33 -12.73
CA TYR A 57 12.24 -23.85 -14.10
C TYR A 57 13.25 -25.00 -14.31
N ARG A 58 14.33 -25.02 -13.54
CA ARG A 58 15.34 -26.08 -13.62
C ARG A 58 14.88 -27.40 -13.00
N HIS A 59 13.94 -27.33 -12.06
CA HIS A 59 13.54 -28.45 -11.19
C HIS A 59 12.08 -28.87 -11.28
N SER A 60 11.25 -28.09 -11.97
CA SER A 60 9.81 -28.31 -12.10
C SER A 60 9.45 -28.94 -13.45
N ASP A 61 8.78 -30.10 -13.42
CA ASP A 61 8.04 -30.65 -14.56
C ASP A 61 6.66 -29.95 -14.78
N VAL A 62 6.29 -29.00 -13.91
CA VAL A 62 4.97 -28.34 -13.89
C VAL A 62 4.80 -27.43 -15.11
N GLU A 63 3.64 -27.57 -15.78
CA GLU A 63 3.26 -26.75 -16.92
C GLU A 63 3.42 -25.25 -16.63
N ASN A 64 4.21 -24.62 -17.49
CA ASN A 64 4.84 -23.30 -17.40
C ASN A 64 3.90 -22.08 -17.12
N LYS A 65 2.57 -22.25 -17.13
CA LYS A 65 1.61 -21.13 -17.15
C LYS A 65 1.30 -20.53 -15.77
N ASP A 66 1.20 -21.35 -14.73
CA ASP A 66 0.84 -20.86 -13.39
C ASP A 66 2.01 -20.10 -12.75
N ILE A 67 3.23 -20.62 -12.92
CA ILE A 67 4.47 -19.96 -12.51
C ILE A 67 4.61 -18.61 -13.23
N GLU A 68 4.42 -18.59 -14.54
CA GLU A 68 4.56 -17.36 -15.33
C GLU A 68 3.48 -16.33 -14.96
N TYR A 69 2.26 -16.76 -14.63
CA TYR A 69 1.20 -15.88 -14.12
C TYR A 69 1.58 -15.27 -12.76
N VAL A 70 2.10 -16.06 -11.83
CA VAL A 70 2.53 -15.60 -10.51
C VAL A 70 3.66 -14.58 -10.64
N PHE A 71 4.71 -14.90 -11.41
CA PHE A 71 5.82 -13.96 -11.61
C PHE A 71 5.38 -12.69 -12.34
N ASN A 72 4.50 -12.78 -13.34
CA ASN A 72 3.99 -11.59 -14.03
C ASN A 72 3.06 -10.76 -13.14
N THR A 73 2.30 -11.36 -12.24
CA THR A 73 1.47 -10.62 -11.27
C THR A 73 2.35 -9.86 -10.28
N ILE A 74 3.41 -10.51 -9.78
CA ILE A 74 4.31 -9.93 -8.78
C ILE A 74 5.26 -8.89 -9.37
N LEU A 75 5.78 -9.12 -10.58
CA LEU A 75 6.78 -8.24 -11.21
C LEU A 75 6.18 -7.07 -11.99
N ASN A 76 4.90 -7.14 -12.42
CA ASN A 76 4.27 -6.07 -13.20
C ASN A 76 3.48 -5.06 -12.36
N ASP A 77 3.12 -5.39 -11.11
CA ASP A 77 2.33 -4.48 -10.29
C ASP A 77 3.22 -3.70 -9.31
N ASP A 78 3.34 -2.37 -9.52
CA ASP A 78 3.95 -1.44 -8.56
C ASP A 78 3.21 -1.46 -7.19
N TYR A 79 2.04 -2.11 -7.12
CA TYR A 79 1.12 -2.13 -6.00
C TYR A 79 1.55 -3.04 -4.82
N HIS A 80 2.32 -4.10 -5.07
CA HIS A 80 2.66 -5.10 -4.02
C HIS A 80 3.92 -4.79 -3.22
N MET A 81 4.60 -3.67 -3.50
CA MET A 81 5.86 -3.30 -2.83
C MET A 81 5.72 -3.06 -1.32
N TYR A 82 4.52 -2.66 -0.87
CA TYR A 82 4.22 -2.40 0.54
C TYR A 82 4.01 -3.67 1.35
N ASP A 83 3.79 -4.82 0.69
CA ASP A 83 3.42 -6.08 1.31
C ASP A 83 4.20 -7.27 0.72
N MET A 84 5.53 -7.13 0.67
CA MET A 84 6.42 -8.20 0.20
C MET A 84 6.30 -9.48 1.02
N GLU A 85 5.91 -9.40 2.30
CA GLU A 85 5.66 -10.57 3.14
C GLU A 85 4.45 -11.36 2.62
N HIS A 86 3.33 -10.69 2.34
CA HIS A 86 2.17 -11.30 1.67
C HIS A 86 2.49 -11.81 0.26
N THR A 87 3.44 -11.17 -0.42
CA THR A 87 3.91 -11.61 -1.74
C THR A 87 4.66 -12.94 -1.65
N ILE A 88 5.48 -13.15 -0.61
CA ILE A 88 6.16 -14.43 -0.36
C ILE A 88 5.14 -15.51 0.02
N ASP A 89 4.15 -15.18 0.86
CA ASP A 89 3.11 -16.13 1.26
C ASP A 89 2.28 -16.59 0.05
N PHE A 90 1.83 -15.64 -0.78
CA PHE A 90 1.15 -15.94 -2.04
C PHE A 90 2.03 -16.79 -2.96
N PHE A 91 3.32 -16.51 -3.02
CA PHE A 91 4.26 -17.27 -3.84
C PHE A 91 4.44 -18.72 -3.36
N CYS A 92 4.50 -18.94 -2.03
CA CYS A 92 4.57 -20.25 -1.40
C CYS A 92 3.31 -21.12 -1.63
N GLU A 93 2.17 -20.53 -2.02
CA GLU A 93 0.98 -21.31 -2.40
C GLU A 93 1.16 -22.04 -3.74
N TYR A 94 1.97 -21.48 -4.64
CA TYR A 94 2.12 -21.98 -6.02
C TYR A 94 3.45 -22.68 -6.28
N ILE A 95 4.46 -22.46 -5.43
CA ILE A 95 5.76 -23.13 -5.54
C ILE A 95 6.18 -23.79 -4.23
N ASN A 96 7.02 -24.81 -4.32
CA ASN A 96 7.52 -25.49 -3.12
C ASN A 96 8.30 -24.50 -2.24
N VAL A 97 7.98 -24.48 -0.95
CA VAL A 97 8.63 -23.64 0.08
C VAL A 97 10.15 -23.80 0.09
N SER A 98 10.69 -24.96 -0.29
CA SER A 98 12.15 -25.15 -0.37
C SER A 98 12.85 -24.23 -1.37
N PHE A 99 12.12 -23.68 -2.34
CA PHE A 99 12.65 -22.68 -3.27
C PHE A 99 12.63 -21.25 -2.69
N THR A 100 11.82 -20.98 -1.65
CA THR A 100 11.67 -19.64 -1.06
C THR A 100 12.50 -19.44 0.20
N ASP A 101 12.94 -20.51 0.86
CA ASP A 101 13.79 -20.45 2.06
C ASP A 101 14.99 -19.49 1.89
N VAL A 102 15.68 -19.59 0.75
CA VAL A 102 16.83 -18.72 0.45
C VAL A 102 16.41 -17.26 0.33
N LEU A 103 15.27 -16.95 -0.29
CA LEU A 103 14.78 -15.57 -0.37
C LEU A 103 14.42 -15.05 1.02
N ILE A 104 13.73 -15.86 1.83
CA ILE A 104 13.32 -15.52 3.19
C ILE A 104 14.55 -15.17 4.04
N ASP A 105 15.61 -15.97 3.99
CA ASP A 105 16.86 -15.71 4.72
C ASP A 105 17.49 -14.38 4.30
N LYS A 106 17.51 -14.09 3.00
CA LYS A 106 18.09 -12.85 2.43
C LYS A 106 17.26 -11.64 2.83
N THR A 107 15.93 -11.72 2.76
CA THR A 107 15.04 -10.62 3.16
C THR A 107 15.11 -10.37 4.66
N ASN A 108 15.16 -11.43 5.48
CA ASN A 108 15.31 -11.31 6.93
C ASN A 108 16.63 -10.67 7.35
N ALA A 109 17.71 -10.88 6.57
CA ALA A 109 18.98 -10.21 6.80
C ALA A 109 18.97 -8.73 6.38
N PHE A 110 18.33 -8.40 5.24
CA PHE A 110 18.45 -7.07 4.64
C PHE A 110 17.36 -6.07 5.06
N PHE A 111 16.09 -6.51 5.08
CA PHE A 111 14.95 -5.61 5.25
C PHE A 111 14.90 -4.93 6.62
N PRO A 112 15.23 -5.58 7.74
CA PRO A 112 15.26 -4.89 9.02
C PRO A 112 16.24 -3.71 9.04
N VAL A 113 17.42 -3.87 8.44
CA VAL A 113 18.40 -2.77 8.31
C VAL A 113 17.84 -1.68 7.40
N LEU A 114 17.24 -2.05 6.28
CA LEU A 114 16.68 -1.09 5.32
C LEU A 114 15.50 -0.31 5.90
N ASN A 115 14.64 -0.94 6.71
CA ASN A 115 13.53 -0.30 7.42
C ASN A 115 14.05 0.81 8.35
N VAL A 116 15.05 0.49 9.18
CA VAL A 116 15.68 1.48 10.08
C VAL A 116 16.24 2.66 9.31
N LEU A 117 16.86 2.41 8.15
CA LEU A 117 17.41 3.48 7.31
C LEU A 117 16.35 4.32 6.62
N ILE A 118 15.24 3.71 6.21
CA ILE A 118 14.07 4.41 5.71
C ILE A 118 13.48 5.33 6.80
N ASP A 119 13.37 4.84 8.04
CA ASP A 119 12.88 5.64 9.17
C ASP A 119 13.81 6.83 9.45
N ILE A 120 15.13 6.61 9.37
CA ILE A 120 16.13 7.69 9.48
C ILE A 120 15.99 8.69 8.33
N ALA A 121 15.77 8.22 7.09
CA ALA A 121 15.58 9.07 5.92
C ALA A 121 14.37 9.99 6.10
N TYR A 122 13.23 9.44 6.52
CA TYR A 122 12.05 10.23 6.84
C TYR A 122 12.32 11.23 7.97
N SER A 123 12.99 10.79 9.04
CA SER A 123 13.39 11.68 10.15
C SER A 123 14.30 12.84 9.70
N LYS A 124 15.18 12.62 8.70
CA LYS A 124 16.02 13.68 8.12
C LYS A 124 15.18 14.66 7.29
N LEU A 125 14.24 14.15 6.50
CA LEU A 125 13.33 14.98 5.72
C LEU A 125 12.49 15.89 6.64
N GLU A 126 12.03 15.37 7.78
CA GLU A 126 11.32 16.13 8.80
C GLU A 126 12.19 17.23 9.43
N LYS A 127 13.45 16.93 9.76
CA LYS A 127 14.39 17.91 10.35
C LYS A 127 14.78 19.03 9.37
N ASN A 128 14.95 18.73 8.09
CA ASN A 128 15.31 19.70 7.07
C ASN A 128 14.16 20.69 6.73
N GLN A 129 12.92 20.38 7.12
CA GLN A 129 11.76 21.25 6.98
C GLN A 129 11.62 22.28 8.14
N VAL A 130 12.48 22.22 9.16
CA VAL A 130 12.45 23.12 10.33
C VAL A 130 12.97 24.54 10.01
N GLY A 131 13.58 24.77 8.84
CA GLY A 131 14.21 26.04 8.45
C GLY A 131 13.36 27.04 7.66
N ASP A 132 12.28 26.62 6.99
CA ASP A 132 11.50 27.53 6.13
C ASP A 132 9.99 27.23 6.26
N LYS A 133 9.28 28.14 6.93
CA LYS A 133 7.81 28.25 7.08
C LYS A 133 7.06 26.94 7.41
N LYS A 134 6.75 26.77 8.70
CA LYS A 134 5.74 25.84 9.24
C LYS A 134 4.49 25.75 8.34
N LEU A 135 4.40 24.67 7.57
CA LEU A 135 3.11 24.03 7.29
C LEU A 135 2.78 23.16 8.52
N PRO A 136 1.51 23.11 8.96
CA PRO A 136 1.13 22.28 10.09
C PRO A 136 1.49 20.82 9.81
N LEU A 137 2.38 20.24 10.62
CA LEU A 137 2.56 18.79 10.75
C LEU A 137 1.24 18.24 11.31
N GLU A 138 0.58 17.33 10.59
CA GLU A 138 -0.46 16.51 11.20
C GLU A 138 -0.23 15.00 10.99
N VAL A 139 0.17 14.38 12.11
CA VAL A 139 -0.47 13.20 12.72
C VAL A 139 -0.66 11.95 11.84
N TYR A 140 0.41 11.22 11.51
CA TYR A 140 0.25 9.85 10.97
C TYR A 140 0.39 8.74 12.02
N ASP A 141 1.20 8.91 13.06
CA ASP A 141 1.46 7.84 14.04
C ASP A 141 0.33 7.59 15.06
N GLU A 142 -0.59 8.53 15.27
CA GLU A 142 -1.73 8.35 16.20
C GLU A 142 -3.05 7.92 15.53
N LEU A 143 -3.03 7.51 14.25
CA LEU A 143 -4.26 7.18 13.50
C LEU A 143 -4.44 5.70 13.19
N ILE A 144 -3.63 4.83 13.79
CA ILE A 144 -3.84 3.38 13.77
C ILE A 144 -4.99 3.01 14.73
N GLU A 145 -6.19 3.50 14.46
CA GLU A 145 -7.42 2.91 14.99
C GLU A 145 -8.05 2.03 13.91
N ASP A 146 -7.97 0.72 14.13
CA ASP A 146 -8.78 -0.34 13.52
C ASP A 146 -8.90 -0.25 11.97
N TYR A 147 -8.00 -0.94 11.26
CA TYR A 147 -8.03 -1.06 9.78
C TYR A 147 -9.38 -1.61 9.27
N ASN A 148 -10.20 -2.18 10.15
CA ASN A 148 -11.57 -2.61 9.87
C ASN A 148 -12.60 -1.47 9.98
N ILE A 149 -12.46 -0.44 9.15
CA ILE A 149 -13.44 0.65 9.07
C ILE A 149 -14.77 0.10 8.50
N PRO A 150 -15.92 0.23 9.19
CA PRO A 150 -17.21 -0.23 8.67
C PRO A 150 -17.60 0.45 7.35
N ILE A 151 -18.28 -0.29 6.44
CA ILE A 151 -18.70 0.18 5.11
C ILE A 151 -19.43 1.54 5.19
N VAL A 152 -20.30 1.73 6.18
CA VAL A 152 -21.03 3.00 6.39
C VAL A 152 -20.06 4.17 6.58
N LYS A 153 -19.01 4.04 7.41
CA LYS A 153 -18.02 5.11 7.61
C LYS A 153 -17.20 5.36 6.34
N ARG A 154 -16.85 4.32 5.59
CA ARG A 154 -16.16 4.47 4.29
C ARG A 154 -16.99 5.30 3.31
N ILE A 155 -18.31 5.07 3.23
CA ILE A 155 -19.21 5.89 2.40
C ILE A 155 -19.29 7.34 2.91
N ILE A 156 -19.34 7.57 4.23
CA ILE A 156 -19.33 8.93 4.80
C ILE A 156 -18.02 9.65 4.46
N TYR A 157 -16.86 8.98 4.52
CA TYR A 157 -15.58 9.55 4.07
C TYR A 157 -15.66 10.01 2.62
N LEU A 158 -16.11 9.13 1.72
CA LEU A 158 -16.21 9.44 0.30
C LEU A 158 -17.17 10.61 0.01
N GLU A 159 -18.27 10.72 0.75
CA GLU A 159 -19.20 11.85 0.67
C GLU A 159 -18.52 13.15 1.15
N LYS A 160 -17.95 13.17 2.35
CA LYS A 160 -17.36 14.37 2.97
C LYS A 160 -16.09 14.86 2.24
N LEU A 161 -15.36 13.95 1.60
CA LEU A 161 -14.22 14.27 0.74
C LEU A 161 -14.66 14.75 -0.66
N GLY A 162 -15.95 14.69 -0.99
CA GLY A 162 -16.50 15.14 -2.25
C GLY A 162 -16.30 14.17 -3.43
N VAL A 163 -15.93 12.92 -3.16
CA VAL A 163 -15.75 11.89 -4.20
C VAL A 163 -17.09 11.52 -4.83
N ILE A 164 -18.12 11.31 -4.00
CA ILE A 164 -19.47 10.99 -4.48
C ILE A 164 -20.05 12.17 -5.28
N ASP A 165 -19.91 13.39 -4.76
CA ASP A 165 -20.30 14.62 -5.46
C ASP A 165 -19.59 14.81 -6.80
N PHE A 166 -18.30 14.46 -6.85
CA PHE A 166 -17.51 14.50 -8.08
C PHE A 166 -18.03 13.48 -9.09
N LEU A 167 -18.19 12.23 -8.69
CA LEU A 167 -18.66 11.15 -9.55
C LEU A 167 -20.08 11.41 -10.06
N LYS A 168 -20.98 11.94 -9.22
CA LYS A 168 -22.37 12.26 -9.57
C LYS A 168 -22.49 13.22 -10.76
N LYS A 169 -21.44 13.96 -11.10
CA LYS A 169 -21.39 14.88 -12.26
C LYS A 169 -20.95 14.22 -13.56
N GLN A 170 -20.49 12.96 -13.50
CA GLN A 170 -19.92 12.24 -14.64
C GLN A 170 -20.85 11.11 -15.10
N THR A 171 -20.92 10.89 -16.41
CA THR A 171 -21.53 9.66 -16.98
C THR A 171 -20.58 8.47 -16.76
N PRO A 172 -21.05 7.28 -16.35
CA PRO A 172 -22.45 6.86 -16.17
C PRO A 172 -23.03 7.07 -14.77
N PHE A 173 -22.28 7.65 -13.83
CA PHE A 173 -22.66 7.70 -12.42
C PHE A 173 -23.78 8.69 -12.11
N ASN A 174 -23.96 9.72 -12.95
CA ASN A 174 -25.06 10.68 -12.86
C ASN A 174 -26.45 10.07 -13.12
N THR A 175 -26.53 8.93 -13.82
CA THR A 175 -27.79 8.28 -14.20
C THR A 175 -27.96 6.87 -13.62
N SER A 176 -26.89 6.27 -13.08
CA SER A 176 -26.90 4.88 -12.60
C SER A 176 -26.28 4.75 -11.21
N ILE A 177 -27.15 4.58 -10.20
CA ILE A 177 -26.71 4.24 -8.84
C ILE A 177 -25.98 2.88 -8.83
N ASN A 178 -26.35 1.95 -9.70
CA ASN A 178 -25.65 0.67 -9.84
C ASN A 178 -24.20 0.89 -10.30
N SER A 179 -23.98 1.77 -11.28
CA SER A 179 -22.63 2.09 -11.75
C SER A 179 -21.82 2.79 -10.65
N MET A 180 -22.46 3.67 -9.87
CA MET A 180 -21.85 4.28 -8.68
C MET A 180 -21.47 3.22 -7.64
N ALA A 181 -22.38 2.31 -7.30
CA ALA A 181 -22.12 1.23 -6.33
C ALA A 181 -20.99 0.29 -6.77
N ASN A 182 -20.89 0.01 -8.08
CA ASN A 182 -19.79 -0.79 -8.62
C ASN A 182 -18.44 -0.09 -8.46
N ILE A 183 -18.31 1.17 -8.91
CA ILE A 183 -17.03 1.87 -8.82
C ILE A 183 -16.62 2.12 -7.36
N LEU A 184 -17.57 2.50 -6.51
CA LEU A 184 -17.29 2.68 -5.08
C LEU A 184 -16.94 1.34 -4.42
N GLY A 185 -17.56 0.24 -4.84
CA GLY A 185 -17.21 -1.11 -4.39
C GLY A 185 -15.76 -1.48 -4.67
N HIS A 186 -15.23 -1.11 -5.84
CA HIS A 186 -13.81 -1.28 -6.15
C HIS A 186 -12.90 -0.34 -5.34
N ILE A 187 -13.35 0.88 -5.04
CA ILE A 187 -12.55 1.85 -4.26
C ILE A 187 -12.42 1.41 -2.79
N ILE A 188 -13.49 0.87 -2.19
CA ILE A 188 -13.54 0.58 -0.75
C ILE A 188 -13.50 -0.91 -0.42
N ASP A 189 -13.25 -1.76 -1.41
CA ASP A 189 -13.30 -3.23 -1.32
C ASP A 189 -14.58 -3.74 -0.63
N ALA A 190 -15.73 -3.46 -1.24
CA ALA A 190 -17.01 -3.93 -0.73
C ALA A 190 -17.98 -4.30 -1.87
N LYS A 191 -18.85 -5.27 -1.59
CA LYS A 191 -19.85 -5.73 -2.57
C LYS A 191 -20.80 -4.58 -2.94
N PRO A 192 -21.08 -4.35 -4.23
CA PRO A 192 -22.01 -3.30 -4.66
C PRO A 192 -23.40 -3.42 -4.02
N SER A 193 -23.87 -4.65 -3.77
CA SER A 193 -25.13 -4.93 -3.09
C SER A 193 -25.20 -4.45 -1.63
N SER A 194 -24.05 -4.26 -0.98
CA SER A 194 -23.94 -3.70 0.37
C SER A 194 -23.85 -2.16 0.36
N ILE A 195 -23.41 -1.57 -0.75
CA ILE A 195 -23.24 -0.12 -0.91
C ILE A 195 -24.52 0.54 -1.41
N GLN A 196 -25.20 -0.11 -2.35
CA GLN A 196 -26.39 0.45 -3.00
C GLN A 196 -27.50 0.89 -2.02
N PRO A 197 -27.82 0.15 -0.93
CA PRO A 197 -28.79 0.60 0.07
C PRO A 197 -28.41 1.89 0.81
N LEU A 198 -27.11 2.21 0.87
CA LEU A 198 -26.60 3.45 1.48
C LEU A 198 -26.63 4.61 0.48
N LEU A 199 -26.36 4.33 -0.80
CA LEU A 199 -26.37 5.34 -1.87
C LEU A 199 -27.79 5.78 -2.25
N ASN A 200 -28.77 4.87 -2.23
CA ASN A 200 -30.15 5.17 -2.60
C ASN A 200 -30.73 6.37 -1.82
N PRO A 201 -30.71 6.39 -0.47
CA PRO A 201 -31.19 7.54 0.29
C PRO A 201 -30.25 8.76 0.23
N LEU A 202 -28.94 8.54 0.04
CA LEU A 202 -27.96 9.64 -0.06
C LEU A 202 -28.10 10.44 -1.36
N LEU A 203 -28.35 9.76 -2.47
CA LEU A 203 -28.44 10.36 -3.81
C LEU A 203 -29.89 10.67 -4.23
N GLY A 204 -30.87 10.01 -3.60
CA GLY A 204 -32.29 10.22 -3.81
C GLY A 204 -32.87 11.33 -2.93
N ASN A 205 -34.21 11.39 -2.90
CA ASN A 205 -34.95 12.41 -2.12
C ASN A 205 -35.36 11.92 -0.72
N ASP A 206 -34.90 10.75 -0.27
CA ASP A 206 -35.30 10.12 0.99
C ASP A 206 -34.22 10.29 2.05
N LEU A 207 -34.00 11.54 2.46
CA LEU A 207 -32.94 11.90 3.40
C LEU A 207 -33.19 11.36 4.81
N ASP A 208 -34.45 11.15 5.21
CA ASP A 208 -34.83 10.66 6.54
C ASP A 208 -34.71 9.13 6.69
N ASN A 209 -34.32 8.41 5.63
CA ASN A 209 -34.18 6.97 5.65
C ASN A 209 -33.17 6.50 6.70
N LYS A 210 -33.51 5.47 7.49
CA LYS A 210 -32.60 4.87 8.48
C LYS A 210 -31.28 4.34 7.90
N ASN A 211 -31.27 3.99 6.61
CA ASN A 211 -30.11 3.49 5.90
C ASN A 211 -29.26 4.63 5.30
N ASN A 212 -29.71 5.88 5.39
CA ASN A 212 -28.89 7.02 4.99
C ASN A 212 -27.63 7.05 5.87
N PRO A 213 -26.43 6.94 5.30
CA PRO A 213 -25.19 6.93 6.07
C PRO A 213 -25.02 8.21 6.91
N LEU A 214 -25.59 9.34 6.48
CA LEU A 214 -25.53 10.62 7.19
C LEU A 214 -26.46 10.71 8.41
N ASN A 215 -27.44 9.81 8.55
CA ASN A 215 -28.34 9.78 9.72
C ASN A 215 -27.70 9.10 10.94
N SER A 216 -26.55 8.45 10.77
CA SER A 216 -25.80 7.89 11.89
C SER A 216 -24.87 8.93 12.51
N ALA A 217 -25.42 9.75 13.42
CA ALA A 217 -24.65 10.81 14.10
C ALA A 217 -23.32 10.31 14.68
N LYS A 218 -23.31 9.11 15.30
CA LYS A 218 -22.09 8.48 15.81
C LYS A 218 -21.03 8.26 14.73
N ASN A 219 -21.42 7.73 13.57
CA ASN A 219 -20.48 7.44 12.47
C ASN A 219 -20.04 8.72 11.76
N VAL A 220 -20.93 9.70 11.60
CA VAL A 220 -20.62 11.01 11.03
C VAL A 220 -19.61 11.73 11.91
N MET A 221 -19.86 11.85 13.22
CA MET A 221 -18.94 12.50 14.16
C MET A 221 -17.56 11.82 14.17
N ALA A 222 -17.51 10.48 14.13
CA ALA A 222 -16.24 9.77 14.09
C ALA A 222 -15.42 10.11 12.84
N VAL A 223 -16.08 10.15 11.67
CA VAL A 223 -15.44 10.52 10.40
C VAL A 223 -15.02 11.98 10.39
N GLU A 224 -15.88 12.89 10.84
CA GLU A 224 -15.58 14.32 10.89
C GLU A 224 -14.43 14.64 11.84
N ASN A 225 -14.41 14.04 13.04
CA ASN A 225 -13.31 14.19 13.99
C ASN A 225 -11.99 13.69 13.41
N TYR A 226 -12.01 12.55 12.71
CA TYR A 226 -10.82 12.03 12.05
C TYR A 226 -10.35 12.97 10.94
N LEU A 227 -11.25 13.44 10.07
CA LEU A 227 -10.93 14.38 9.00
C LEU A 227 -10.36 15.69 9.55
N LEU A 228 -10.92 16.20 10.65
CA LEU A 228 -10.37 17.38 11.35
C LEU A 228 -9.00 17.10 11.97
N LYS A 229 -8.76 15.90 12.51
CA LYS A 229 -7.48 15.45 13.09
C LYS A 229 -6.36 15.31 12.05
N ILE A 230 -6.69 15.19 10.77
CA ILE A 230 -5.72 15.19 9.65
C ILE A 230 -5.71 16.52 8.88
N GLY A 231 -6.30 17.57 9.45
CA GLY A 231 -6.22 18.93 8.91
C GLY A 231 -7.21 19.20 7.76
N TYR A 232 -8.17 18.30 7.51
CA TYR A 232 -9.18 18.51 6.48
C TYR A 232 -10.28 19.45 6.98
N SER A 233 -10.43 20.58 6.29
CA SER A 233 -11.49 21.56 6.56
C SER A 233 -12.82 21.08 5.97
N LEU A 234 -13.73 20.65 6.84
CA LEU A 234 -15.07 20.24 6.45
C LEU A 234 -15.84 21.43 5.85
N LYS A 235 -16.32 21.27 4.62
CA LYS A 235 -17.30 22.22 4.04
C LYS A 235 -18.62 22.02 4.78
N LYS A 236 -19.21 23.11 5.27
CA LYS A 236 -20.61 23.10 5.69
C LYS A 236 -21.47 22.91 4.44
N THR A 237 -22.01 21.71 4.28
CA THR A 237 -23.15 21.44 3.40
C THR A 237 -24.45 21.84 4.07
#